data_AF-A0A930A6G0-F1
#
_entry.id   AF-A0A930A6G0-F1
#
_cell.length_a   1.000
_cell.length_b   1.000
_cell.length_c   1.000
_cell.angle_alpha   90.00
_cell.angle_beta   90.00
_cell.angle_gamma   90.00
#
_symmetry.space_group_name_H-M   'P 1'
#
loop_
_entity.id
_entity.type
_entity.pdbx_description
1 polymer ?
#
loop_
_entity_poly.entity_id
_entity_poly.type
_entity_poly.pdbx_seq_one_letter_code
_entity_poly.pdbx_strand_id
1 'polypeptide(L)'
;MIKGILFDFDGTLSNRVESAYFMYRWMIHEMLPGMDVHDIEFERIVQRCMLWDEYGTINKTHVLEMLKKYYVPDLDVEVWKDKWYATFHEFQVEMPHSYE
;
A
#
# COMPACT_ATOMS: atom_id res chain seq x y z
N MET A 1 28.75 15.67 22.65
CA MET A 1 28.79 14.20 22.48
C MET A 1 27.35 13.71 22.38
N ILE A 2 26.98 13.09 21.26
CA ILE A 2 25.61 12.55 21.06
C ILE A 2 25.40 11.38 22.01
N LYS A 3 24.18 11.27 22.58
CA LYS A 3 23.81 10.26 23.59
C LYS A 3 22.77 9.25 23.09
N GLY A 4 22.16 9.50 21.94
CA GLY A 4 21.20 8.61 21.28
C GLY A 4 20.84 9.16 19.91
N ILE A 5 20.40 8.25 19.03
CA ILE A 5 19.89 8.56 17.69
C ILE A 5 18.52 7.89 17.58
N LEU A 6 17.52 8.66 17.14
CA LEU A 6 16.20 8.15 16.83
C LEU A 6 16.06 8.19 15.31
N PHE A 7 15.70 7.06 14.71
CA PHE A 7 15.36 6.98 13.31
C PHE A 7 13.85 6.92 13.17
N ASP A 8 13.32 7.70 12.23
CA ASP A 8 12.00 7.39 11.69
C ASP A 8 12.09 6.05 10.93
N PHE A 9 10.98 5.36 10.80
CA PHE A 9 10.94 4.14 10.00
C PHE A 9 10.63 4.47 8.54
N ASP A 10 9.47 5.10 8.30
CA ASP A 10 9.00 5.45 6.97
C ASP A 10 9.79 6.64 6.42
N GLY A 11 10.33 6.49 5.21
CA GLY A 11 11.13 7.53 4.54
C GLY A 11 12.56 7.68 5.07
N THR A 12 12.96 6.88 6.07
CA THR A 12 14.35 6.81 6.56
C THR A 12 14.93 5.41 6.41
N LEU A 13 14.24 4.39 6.93
CA LEU A 13 14.65 2.98 6.81
C LEU A 13 13.85 2.22 5.76
N SER A 14 12.56 2.57 5.60
CA SER A 14 11.66 1.98 4.61
C SER A 14 11.25 2.98 3.54
N ASN A 15 11.32 2.58 2.27
CA ASN A 15 10.70 3.28 1.16
C ASN A 15 9.17 3.07 1.22
N ARG A 16 8.50 3.95 1.96
CA ARG A 16 7.07 3.85 2.27
C ARG A 16 6.18 3.87 1.02
N VAL A 17 6.56 4.64 -0.01
CA VAL A 17 5.80 4.79 -1.25
C VAL A 17 5.84 3.48 -2.04
N GLU A 18 7.03 2.93 -2.23
CA GLU A 18 7.22 1.68 -2.96
C GLU A 18 6.62 0.48 -2.21
N SER A 19 6.73 0.47 -0.88
CA SER A 19 6.09 -0.53 -0.03
C SER A 19 4.56 -0.50 -0.17
N ALA A 20 3.95 0.70 -0.19
CA ALA A 20 2.51 0.83 -0.43
C ALA A 20 2.12 0.34 -1.82
N TYR A 21 2.92 0.67 -2.83
CA TYR A 21 2.70 0.23 -4.20
C TYR A 21 2.62 -1.29 -4.30
N PHE A 22 3.59 -2.02 -3.73
CA PHE A 22 3.58 -3.48 -3.75
C PHE A 22 2.41 -4.07 -2.95
N MET A 23 2.07 -3.48 -1.80
CA MET A 23 0.91 -3.91 -1.02
C MET A 23 -0.39 -3.74 -1.82
N TYR A 24 -0.60 -2.60 -2.49
CA TYR A 24 -1.78 -2.40 -3.33
C TYR A 24 -1.80 -3.36 -4.51
N ARG A 25 -0.67 -3.61 -5.19
CA ARG A 25 -0.62 -4.63 -6.25
C ARG A 25 -1.10 -5.99 -5.73
N TRP A 26 -0.60 -6.43 -4.58
CA TRP A 26 -1.03 -7.70 -4.00
C TRP A 26 -2.52 -7.71 -3.66
N MET A 27 -3.04 -6.66 -3.00
CA MET A 27 -4.46 -6.56 -2.67
C MET A 27 -5.36 -6.59 -3.90
N ILE A 28 -5.01 -5.86 -4.95
CA ILE A 28 -5.82 -5.83 -6.18
C ILE A 28 -5.78 -7.18 -6.89
N HIS A 29 -4.63 -7.86 -6.92
CA HIS A 29 -4.54 -9.20 -7.47
C HIS A 29 -5.43 -10.19 -6.72
N GLU A 30 -5.45 -10.13 -5.39
CA GLU A 30 -6.29 -10.99 -4.56
C GLU A 30 -7.79 -10.70 -4.71
N MET A 31 -8.16 -9.42 -4.87
CA MET A 31 -9.56 -9.01 -5.07
C MET A 31 -10.07 -9.30 -6.49
N LEU A 32 -9.18 -9.24 -7.49
CA LEU A 32 -9.50 -9.38 -8.91
C LEU A 32 -8.54 -10.38 -9.58
N PRO A 33 -8.55 -11.67 -9.18
CA PRO A 33 -7.56 -12.66 -9.62
C PRO A 33 -7.61 -12.99 -11.12
N GLY A 34 -8.71 -12.63 -11.80
CA GLY A 34 -8.86 -12.78 -13.25
C GLY A 34 -8.20 -11.69 -14.09
N MET A 35 -7.71 -10.60 -13.47
CA MET A 35 -6.98 -9.55 -14.19
C MET A 35 -5.50 -9.90 -14.34
N ASP A 36 -4.96 -9.67 -15.53
CA ASP A 36 -3.52 -9.75 -15.76
C ASP A 36 -2.80 -8.62 -15.01
N VAL A 37 -1.84 -9.00 -14.16
CA VAL A 37 -1.05 -8.08 -13.34
C VAL A 37 -0.14 -7.17 -14.19
N HIS A 38 0.13 -7.53 -15.45
CA HIS A 38 0.90 -6.72 -16.39
C HIS A 38 0.03 -5.83 -17.28
N ASP A 39 -1.30 -5.89 -17.13
CA ASP A 39 -2.23 -5.06 -17.90
C ASP A 39 -2.21 -3.60 -17.42
N ILE A 40 -2.36 -2.66 -18.35
CA ILE A 40 -2.41 -1.22 -18.06
C ILE A 40 -3.61 -0.86 -17.16
N GLU A 41 -4.73 -1.57 -17.28
CA GLU A 41 -5.91 -1.37 -16.46
C GLU A 41 -5.67 -1.81 -15.00
N PHE A 42 -4.88 -2.87 -14.78
CA PHE A 42 -4.44 -3.28 -13.44
C PHE A 42 -3.59 -2.20 -12.79
N GLU A 43 -2.56 -1.75 -13.51
CA GLU A 43 -1.68 -0.68 -13.05
C GLU A 43 -2.48 0.61 -12.77
N ARG A 44 -3.47 0.95 -13.61
CA ARG A 44 -4.34 2.11 -13.40
C ARG A 44 -5.12 2.05 -12.09
N ILE A 45 -5.60 0.86 -11.68
CA ILE A 45 -6.31 0.69 -10.40
C ILE A 45 -5.34 0.88 -9.23
N VAL A 46 -4.16 0.28 -9.31
CA VAL A 46 -3.11 0.42 -8.29
C VAL A 46 -2.71 1.89 -8.12
N GLN A 47 -2.46 2.61 -9.22
CA GLN A 47 -2.13 4.03 -9.19
C GLN A 47 -3.27 4.89 -8.62
N ARG A 48 -4.54 4.54 -8.89
CA ARG A 48 -5.67 5.21 -8.23
C ARG A 48 -5.68 5.01 -6.73
N CYS A 49 -5.35 3.81 -6.25
CA CYS A 49 -5.21 3.55 -4.82
C CYS A 49 -4.13 4.43 -4.20
N MET A 50 -2.96 4.53 -4.85
CA MET A 50 -1.87 5.41 -4.39
C MET A 50 -2.30 6.88 -4.29
N LEU A 51 -3.06 7.38 -5.27
CA LEU A 51 -3.59 8.74 -5.27
C LEU A 51 -4.63 8.96 -4.18
N TRP A 52 -5.57 8.04 -4.02
CA TRP A 52 -6.57 8.11 -2.95
C TRP A 52 -5.97 7.97 -1.57
N ASP A 53 -4.85 7.25 -1.44
CA ASP A 53 -4.14 7.08 -0.18
C ASP A 53 -3.38 8.34 0.25
N GLU A 54 -3.30 9.35 -0.63
CA GLU A 54 -2.50 10.55 -0.45
C GLU A 54 -1.06 10.21 0.00
N TYR A 55 -0.48 9.15 -0.58
CA TYR A 55 0.84 8.63 -0.21
C TYR A 55 0.98 8.22 1.27
N GLY A 56 -0.11 7.83 1.91
CA GLY A 56 -0.15 7.27 3.26
C GLY A 56 -0.63 8.24 4.35
N THR A 57 -1.06 9.46 4.00
CA THR A 57 -1.56 10.45 4.97
C THR A 57 -3.02 10.25 5.35
N ILE A 58 -3.78 9.44 4.59
CA ILE A 58 -5.19 9.18 4.85
C ILE A 58 -5.44 7.77 5.44
N ASN A 59 -6.60 7.62 6.06
CA ASN A 59 -7.06 6.34 6.58
C ASN A 59 -7.35 5.36 5.43
N LYS A 60 -6.87 4.11 5.57
CA LYS A 60 -7.04 3.03 4.57
C LYS A 60 -8.50 2.69 4.28
N THR A 61 -9.41 2.90 5.23
CA THR A 61 -10.85 2.81 4.99
C THR A 61 -11.28 3.66 3.79
N HIS A 62 -10.72 4.86 3.60
CA HIS A 62 -11.07 5.71 2.45
C HIS A 62 -10.75 5.02 1.12
N VAL A 63 -9.54 4.48 0.98
CA VAL A 63 -9.08 3.82 -0.24
C VAL A 63 -9.93 2.58 -0.52
N LEU A 64 -10.24 1.79 0.52
CA LEU A 64 -11.05 0.59 0.40
C LEU A 64 -12.51 0.89 0.03
N GLU A 65 -13.11 1.95 0.57
CA GLU A 65 -14.44 2.41 0.15
C GLU A 65 -14.45 2.87 -1.32
N MET A 66 -13.38 3.51 -1.78
CA MET A 66 -13.24 3.88 -3.19
C MET A 66 -13.07 2.65 -4.09
N LEU A 67 -12.27 1.66 -3.68
CA LEU A 67 -12.16 0.38 -4.38
C LEU A 67 -13.52 -0.33 -4.45
N LYS A 68 -14.26 -0.37 -3.34
CA LYS A 68 -15.60 -0.94 -3.30
C LYS A 68 -16.54 -0.28 -4.29
N LYS A 69 -16.56 1.05 -4.28
CA LYS A 69 -17.43 1.86 -5.14
C LYS A 69 -17.16 1.67 -6.64
N TYR A 70 -15.91 1.54 -7.05
CA TYR A 70 -15.53 1.60 -8.47
C TYR A 70 -15.13 0.27 -9.10
N TYR A 71 -14.65 -0.70 -8.32
CA TYR A 71 -14.00 -1.91 -8.86
C TYR A 71 -14.46 -3.21 -8.21
N VAL A 72 -14.76 -3.21 -6.91
CA VAL A 72 -15.06 -4.43 -6.14
C VAL A 72 -16.33 -4.24 -5.30
N PRO A 73 -17.55 -4.26 -5.88
CA PRO A 73 -18.78 -3.90 -5.17
C PRO A 73 -19.05 -4.70 -3.88
N ASP A 74 -18.64 -5.97 -3.85
CA ASP A 74 -18.82 -6.88 -2.73
C ASP A 74 -17.66 -6.85 -1.72
N LEU A 75 -16.77 -5.85 -1.80
CA LEU A 75 -15.64 -5.71 -0.90
C LEU A 75 -16.09 -5.55 0.56
N ASP A 76 -15.55 -6.40 1.43
CA ASP A 76 -15.61 -6.23 2.88
C ASP A 76 -14.47 -5.31 3.33
N VAL A 77 -14.80 -4.04 3.57
CA VAL A 77 -13.83 -2.99 3.90
C VAL A 77 -13.12 -3.26 5.22
N GLU A 78 -13.80 -3.82 6.22
CA GLU A 78 -13.21 -4.05 7.53
C GLU A 78 -12.20 -5.20 7.47
N VAL A 79 -12.55 -6.31 6.81
CA VAL A 79 -11.64 -7.45 6.62
C VAL A 79 -10.37 -7.02 5.88
N TRP A 80 -10.51 -6.22 4.82
CA TRP A 80 -9.36 -5.79 4.03
C TRP A 80 -8.52 -4.70 4.71
N LYS A 81 -9.13 -3.87 5.55
CA LYS A 81 -8.41 -2.93 6.42
C LYS A 81 -7.56 -3.69 7.43
N ASP A 82 -8.12 -4.70 8.08
CA ASP A 82 -7.38 -5.52 9.03
C ASP A 82 -6.24 -6.28 8.33
N LYS A 83 -6.51 -6.83 7.13
CA LYS A 83 -5.48 -7.47 6.29
C LYS A 83 -4.37 -6.49 5.91
N TRP A 84 -4.69 -5.21 5.65
CA TRP A 84 -3.67 -4.18 5.41
C TRP A 84 -2.69 -4.11 6.57
N TYR A 85 -3.19 -3.84 7.77
CA TYR A 85 -2.34 -3.63 8.95
C TYR A 85 -1.61 -4.90 9.39
N ALA A 86 -2.21 -6.08 9.17
CA ALA A 86 -1.57 -7.35 9.46
C ALA A 86 -0.41 -7.68 8.50
N THR A 87 -0.51 -7.30 7.23
CA THR A 87 0.40 -7.80 6.18
C THR A 87 1.39 -6.74 5.69
N PHE A 88 1.17 -5.44 5.95
CA PHE A 88 1.98 -4.37 5.36
C PHE A 88 3.49 -4.51 5.62
N HIS A 89 3.87 -5.05 6.78
CA HIS A 89 5.27 -5.28 7.15
C HIS A 89 6.02 -6.27 6.22
N GLU A 90 5.30 -7.11 5.48
CA GLU A 90 5.88 -8.06 4.52
C GLU A 90 6.29 -7.39 3.20
N PHE A 91 5.77 -6.20 2.92
CA PHE A 91 6.00 -5.44 1.69
C PHE A 91 7.04 -4.32 1.86
N GLN A 92 7.76 -4.29 2.99
CA GLN A 92 8.71 -3.22 3.26
C GLN A 92 9.89 -3.30 2.28
N VAL A 93 10.08 -2.20 1.56
CA VAL A 93 11.22 -1.99 0.67
C VAL A 93 12.22 -1.13 1.41
N GLU A 94 13.48 -1.55 1.40
CA GLU A 94 14.56 -0.80 2.00
C GLU A 94 14.71 0.59 1.36
N MET A 95 14.88 1.63 2.18
CA MET A 95 15.17 2.96 1.66
C MET A 95 16.56 2.98 1.02
N PRO A 96 16.72 3.49 -0.22
CA PRO A 96 18.04 3.58 -0.85
C PRO A 96 19.05 4.29 0.04
N HIS A 97 20.26 3.73 0.15
CA HIS A 97 21.36 4.24 0.97
C HIS A 97 21.12 4.25 2.49
N SER A 98 20.11 3.54 3.01
CA SER A 98 19.82 3.53 4.45
C SER A 98 20.87 2.82 5.32
N TYR A 99 21.77 2.05 4.71
CA TYR A 99 22.86 1.32 5.39
C TYR A 99 24.27 1.70 4.92
N GLU A 100 24.42 2.82 4.21
CA GLU A 100 25.74 3.35 3.79
C GLU A 100 26.42 4.23 4.85
#